data_AF-A0A371BGV7-F1
#
_entry.id   AF-A0A371BGV7-F1
#
_cell.length_a   1.000
_cell.length_b   1.000
_cell.length_c   1.000
_cell.angle_alpha   90.00
_cell.angle_beta   90.00
_cell.angle_gamma   90.00
#
_symmetry.space_group_name_H-M   'P 1'
#
loop_
_entity.id
_entity.type
_entity.pdbx_description
1 polymer ?
#
loop_
_entity_poly.entity_id
_entity_poly.type
_entity_poly.pdbx_seq_one_letter_code
_entity_poly.pdbx_strand_id
1 'polypeptide(L)'
;MELKPNMSSLFSLFLMLQSATVPLPEHIDIPNEHSTVICPTQAAAQIMLDQYYRVKPAPDNHTIDIEHFFAGLRATGCSQDAERKGVVTILSAKSRATVELAGGSERMLRYEGRDEAGKVLAGIVSEDGNNSFPRTDLAQWLSVRSSDGWLDARGEQPGSVFYRCSTPDKAKAVVSSLKGMEQAKENLFSKKLAASAAQQGCRQATDRYLVTGLLDSAGNECGFECYIDLTALSALDRSGMQVGLIFDGSLM
;
A
#
# COMPACT_ATOMS: atom_id res chain seq x y z
N MET A 1 72.93 19.98 -36.62
CA MET A 1 71.57 20.54 -36.44
C MET A 1 70.60 19.41 -36.74
N GLU A 2 70.18 18.70 -35.70
CA GLU A 2 69.20 17.60 -35.78
C GLU A 2 68.06 17.95 -34.84
N LEU A 3 66.85 18.10 -35.38
CA LEU A 3 65.62 18.28 -34.61
C LEU A 3 64.98 16.90 -34.37
N LYS A 4 64.83 16.51 -33.10
CA LYS A 4 64.06 15.33 -32.68
C LYS A 4 62.58 15.70 -32.49
N PRO A 5 61.63 14.81 -32.86
CA PRO A 5 60.20 15.07 -32.76
C PRO A 5 59.62 14.77 -31.36
N ASN A 6 58.55 15.50 -31.08
CA ASN A 6 57.68 15.49 -29.89
C ASN A 6 57.15 14.10 -29.51
N MET A 7 57.32 13.71 -28.25
CA MET A 7 56.48 12.71 -27.58
C MET A 7 55.24 13.42 -27.00
N SER A 8 54.19 13.51 -27.81
CA SER A 8 52.84 13.85 -27.33
C SER A 8 52.17 12.60 -26.76
N SER A 9 51.98 12.62 -25.44
CA SER A 9 50.77 12.26 -24.71
C SER A 9 49.81 11.23 -25.36
N LEU A 10 49.80 10.01 -24.81
CA LEU A 10 48.68 9.07 -24.89
C LEU A 10 48.41 8.54 -23.48
N PHE A 11 47.77 9.37 -22.65
CA PHE A 11 47.04 8.88 -21.48
C PHE A 11 45.71 8.31 -21.98
N SER A 12 45.66 7.00 -22.19
CA SER A 12 44.41 6.27 -22.44
C SER A 12 43.55 6.34 -21.19
N LEU A 13 42.55 7.23 -21.20
CA LEU A 13 41.49 7.27 -20.22
C LEU A 13 40.61 6.03 -20.42
N PHE A 14 40.89 4.96 -19.69
CA PHE A 14 39.95 3.85 -19.51
C PHE A 14 38.75 4.38 -18.72
N LEU A 15 37.69 4.81 -19.41
CA LEU A 15 36.38 4.94 -18.79
C LEU A 15 35.87 3.53 -18.47
N MET A 16 36.03 3.12 -17.21
CA MET A 16 35.26 2.01 -16.67
C MET A 16 33.78 2.45 -16.66
N LEU A 17 33.00 1.95 -17.63
CA LEU A 17 31.54 1.87 -17.52
C LEU A 17 31.23 0.94 -16.34
N GLN A 18 31.07 1.51 -15.15
CA GLN A 18 30.43 0.80 -14.05
C GLN A 18 29.00 0.52 -14.50
N SER A 19 28.69 -0.76 -14.75
CA SER A 19 27.31 -1.20 -14.91
C SER A 19 26.56 -0.81 -13.65
N ALA A 20 25.82 0.30 -13.70
CA ALA A 20 25.00 0.74 -12.59
C ALA A 20 24.01 -0.38 -12.29
N THR A 21 24.22 -1.06 -11.17
CA THR A 21 23.29 -2.07 -10.66
C THR A 21 21.95 -1.40 -10.44
N VAL A 22 20.88 -2.01 -10.96
CA VAL A 22 19.52 -1.53 -10.72
C VAL A 22 19.31 -1.49 -9.20
N PRO A 23 18.99 -0.33 -8.59
CA PRO A 23 18.82 -0.25 -7.14
C PRO A 23 17.61 -1.06 -6.70
N LEU A 24 17.66 -1.57 -5.46
CA LEU A 24 16.50 -2.20 -4.83
C LEU A 24 15.32 -1.20 -4.72
N PRO A 25 14.08 -1.69 -4.74
CA PRO A 25 12.90 -0.87 -4.47
C PRO A 25 12.91 -0.38 -3.02
N GLU A 26 12.05 0.61 -2.73
CA GLU A 26 11.81 1.10 -1.37
C GLU A 26 11.38 -0.02 -0.43
N HIS A 27 10.44 -0.87 -0.88
CA HIS A 27 10.04 -2.08 -0.18
C HIS A 27 10.54 -3.33 -0.87
N ILE A 28 11.41 -4.07 -0.17
CA ILE A 28 11.99 -5.33 -0.67
C ILE A 28 11.15 -6.56 -0.32
N ASP A 29 10.21 -6.44 0.60
CA ASP A 29 9.26 -7.49 0.94
C ASP A 29 7.99 -7.36 0.09
N ILE A 30 7.52 -8.49 -0.45
CA ILE A 30 6.26 -8.60 -1.20
C ILE A 30 5.29 -9.41 -0.34
N PRO A 31 4.29 -8.77 0.32
CA PRO A 31 3.30 -9.43 1.16
C PRO A 31 2.53 -10.51 0.41
N ASN A 32 2.06 -11.56 1.09
CA ASN A 32 1.41 -12.72 0.47
C ASN A 32 0.17 -12.36 -0.36
N GLU A 33 -0.50 -11.29 0.02
CA GLU A 33 -1.75 -10.79 -0.56
C GLU A 33 -1.49 -9.91 -1.79
N HIS A 34 -0.25 -9.47 -2.03
CA HIS A 34 0.09 -8.67 -3.19
C HIS A 34 0.41 -9.56 -4.40
N SER A 35 -0.21 -9.29 -5.55
CA SER A 35 -0.01 -10.11 -6.75
C SER A 35 1.41 -9.96 -7.30
N THR A 36 2.05 -11.08 -7.61
CA THR A 36 3.38 -11.12 -8.25
C THR A 36 3.46 -12.29 -9.21
N VAL A 37 4.19 -12.11 -10.31
CA VAL A 37 4.48 -13.19 -11.25
C VAL A 37 5.77 -13.87 -10.84
N ILE A 38 5.73 -15.19 -10.66
CA ILE A 38 6.87 -16.04 -10.37
C ILE A 38 7.21 -16.85 -11.61
N CYS A 39 8.48 -16.91 -11.97
CA CYS A 39 8.96 -17.54 -13.18
C CYS A 39 9.96 -18.65 -12.86
N PRO A 40 10.03 -19.71 -13.70
CA PRO A 40 10.96 -20.82 -13.49
C PRO A 40 12.42 -20.40 -13.62
N THR A 41 12.70 -19.33 -14.38
CA THR A 41 14.04 -18.78 -14.58
C THR A 41 14.03 -17.25 -14.74
N GLN A 42 15.19 -16.62 -14.57
CA GLN A 42 15.38 -15.20 -14.87
C GLN A 42 15.19 -14.87 -16.36
N ALA A 43 15.48 -15.83 -17.25
CA ALA A 43 15.24 -15.68 -18.68
C ALA A 43 13.74 -15.69 -19.01
N ALA A 44 12.98 -16.59 -18.41
CA ALA A 44 11.52 -16.62 -18.52
C ALA A 44 10.90 -15.30 -18.01
N ALA A 45 11.38 -14.79 -16.87
CA ALA A 45 10.96 -13.49 -16.34
C ALA A 45 11.32 -12.33 -17.28
N GLN A 46 12.47 -12.35 -17.93
CA GLN A 46 12.83 -11.33 -18.92
C GLN A 46 11.89 -11.37 -20.11
N ILE A 47 11.63 -12.54 -20.69
CA ILE A 47 10.73 -12.71 -21.84
C ILE A 47 9.31 -12.24 -21.46
N MET A 48 8.84 -12.65 -20.28
CA MET A 48 7.53 -12.26 -19.77
C MET A 48 7.40 -10.73 -19.68
N LEU A 49 8.36 -10.07 -19.03
CA LEU A 49 8.36 -8.61 -18.89
C LEU A 49 8.48 -7.89 -20.23
N ASP A 50 9.43 -8.33 -21.07
CA ASP A 50 9.75 -7.64 -22.31
C ASP A 50 8.69 -7.81 -23.38
N GLN A 51 7.96 -8.93 -23.41
CA GLN A 51 7.09 -9.27 -24.53
C GLN A 51 5.62 -9.30 -24.17
N TYR A 52 5.27 -9.63 -22.93
CA TYR A 52 3.90 -9.95 -22.53
C TYR A 52 3.27 -8.95 -21.55
N TYR A 53 4.06 -8.10 -20.90
CA TYR A 53 3.56 -6.89 -20.25
C TYR A 53 3.39 -5.78 -21.29
N ARG A 54 2.24 -5.82 -21.98
CA ARG A 54 1.84 -4.87 -23.02
C ARG A 54 0.45 -4.35 -22.74
N VAL A 55 0.15 -3.20 -23.34
CA VAL A 55 -1.15 -2.54 -23.26
C VAL A 55 -1.82 -2.67 -24.62
N LYS A 56 -3.14 -2.82 -24.66
CA LYS A 56 -3.88 -2.83 -25.94
C LYS A 56 -3.70 -1.49 -26.66
N PRO A 57 -3.84 -1.42 -27.99
CA PRO A 57 -3.94 -0.15 -28.68
C PRO A 57 -5.12 0.69 -28.17
N ALA A 58 -5.03 2.03 -28.29
CA ALA A 58 -6.15 2.91 -28.00
C ALA A 58 -7.38 2.51 -28.86
N PRO A 59 -8.61 2.59 -28.32
CA PRO A 59 -8.98 3.26 -27.06
C PRO A 59 -8.87 2.38 -25.79
N ASP A 60 -8.52 1.10 -25.90
CA ASP A 60 -8.57 0.15 -24.77
C ASP A 60 -7.25 0.09 -23.97
N ASN A 61 -6.45 1.15 -24.02
CA ASN A 61 -5.10 1.20 -23.47
C ASN A 61 -5.04 1.65 -22.00
N HIS A 62 -6.12 1.46 -21.25
CA HIS A 62 -6.23 1.81 -19.82
C HIS A 62 -5.75 0.69 -18.88
N THR A 63 -5.46 -0.50 -19.41
CA THR A 63 -4.97 -1.66 -18.65
C THR A 63 -4.06 -2.51 -19.53
N ILE A 64 -3.28 -3.41 -18.92
CA ILE A 64 -2.51 -4.41 -19.66
C ILE A 64 -3.43 -5.28 -20.53
N ASP A 65 -2.91 -5.74 -21.66
CA ASP A 65 -3.57 -6.72 -22.50
C ASP A 65 -3.60 -8.08 -21.78
N ILE A 66 -4.69 -8.31 -21.06
CA ILE A 66 -4.88 -9.49 -20.21
C ILE A 66 -4.75 -10.80 -20.99
N GLU A 67 -5.26 -10.84 -22.23
CA GLU A 67 -5.19 -12.06 -23.06
C GLU A 67 -3.74 -12.37 -23.44
N HIS A 68 -3.00 -11.34 -23.84
CA HIS A 68 -1.58 -11.46 -24.17
C HIS A 68 -0.74 -11.79 -22.93
N PHE A 69 -1.04 -11.17 -21.79
CA PHE A 69 -0.41 -11.49 -20.51
C PHE A 69 -0.59 -12.96 -20.13
N PHE A 70 -1.81 -13.50 -20.17
CA PHE A 70 -2.06 -14.92 -19.86
C PHE A 70 -1.44 -15.87 -20.90
N ALA A 71 -1.35 -15.46 -22.17
CA ALA A 71 -0.58 -16.19 -23.17
C ALA A 71 0.91 -16.23 -22.80
N GLY A 72 1.45 -15.14 -22.29
CA GLY A 72 2.80 -15.03 -21.77
C GLY A 72 3.09 -15.97 -20.61
N LEU A 73 2.19 -16.03 -19.61
CA LEU A 73 2.32 -16.95 -18.48
C LEU A 73 2.45 -18.41 -18.97
N ARG A 74 1.59 -18.82 -19.91
CA ARG A 74 1.64 -20.16 -20.52
C ARG A 74 2.93 -20.38 -21.33
N ALA A 75 3.35 -19.40 -22.12
CA ALA A 75 4.51 -19.52 -23.01
C ALA A 75 5.85 -19.58 -22.25
N THR A 76 5.93 -18.89 -21.11
CA THR A 76 7.17 -18.78 -20.31
C THR A 76 7.21 -19.77 -19.14
N GLY A 77 6.09 -20.42 -18.83
CA GLY A 77 5.91 -21.25 -17.65
C GLY A 77 5.87 -20.43 -16.35
N CYS A 78 5.73 -19.10 -16.44
CA CYS A 78 5.51 -18.27 -15.27
C CYS A 78 4.08 -18.44 -14.73
N SER A 79 3.89 -18.20 -13.44
CA SER A 79 2.61 -18.26 -12.76
C SER A 79 2.35 -16.97 -11.99
N GLN A 80 1.10 -16.53 -11.97
CA GLN A 80 0.61 -15.50 -11.06
C GLN A 80 -0.18 -16.18 -9.95
N ASP A 81 0.18 -15.91 -8.69
CA ASP A 81 -0.57 -16.23 -7.46
C ASP A 81 -0.87 -17.72 -7.14
N ALA A 82 -0.60 -18.68 -8.04
CA ALA A 82 -1.11 -20.05 -7.91
C ALA A 82 -0.47 -20.92 -6.81
N GLU A 83 0.71 -20.56 -6.28
CA GLU A 83 1.46 -21.42 -5.35
C GLU A 83 2.19 -20.67 -4.23
N ARG A 84 2.05 -19.35 -4.15
CA ARG A 84 2.83 -18.57 -3.20
C ARG A 84 2.18 -18.60 -1.82
N LYS A 85 2.99 -18.98 -0.83
CA LYS A 85 2.69 -18.81 0.58
C LYS A 85 3.77 -17.95 1.20
N GLY A 86 3.34 -16.95 1.95
CA GLY A 86 4.22 -16.08 2.71
C GLY A 86 4.88 -14.98 1.87
N VAL A 87 5.69 -14.20 2.58
CA VAL A 87 6.38 -13.02 2.05
C VAL A 87 7.53 -13.45 1.14
N VAL A 88 7.68 -12.77 0.00
CA VAL A 88 8.88 -12.88 -0.84
C VAL A 88 9.82 -11.72 -0.52
N THR A 89 11.10 -12.00 -0.31
CA THR A 89 12.13 -10.97 -0.14
C THR A 89 12.91 -10.79 -1.45
N ILE A 90 12.90 -9.59 -2.01
CA ILE A 90 13.70 -9.17 -3.16
C ILE A 90 15.16 -9.09 -2.72
N LEU A 91 16.02 -9.93 -3.32
CA LEU A 91 17.45 -9.97 -3.06
C LEU A 91 18.21 -9.03 -4.01
N SER A 92 17.77 -8.96 -5.26
CA SER A 92 18.34 -8.05 -6.24
C SER A 92 17.33 -7.66 -7.32
N ALA A 93 17.36 -6.38 -7.69
CA ALA A 93 16.68 -5.88 -8.87
C ALA A 93 17.49 -6.22 -10.12
N LYS A 94 16.84 -6.81 -11.13
CA LYS A 94 17.50 -7.23 -12.38
C LYS A 94 17.24 -6.27 -13.53
N SER A 95 16.02 -5.77 -13.65
CA SER A 95 15.63 -4.77 -14.65
C SER A 95 14.32 -4.09 -14.25
N ARG A 96 14.09 -2.89 -14.78
CA ARG A 96 12.81 -2.19 -14.70
C ARG A 96 12.25 -2.00 -16.11
N ALA A 97 10.94 -2.05 -16.24
CA ALA A 97 10.23 -1.63 -17.44
C ALA A 97 9.08 -0.72 -17.03
N THR A 98 8.77 0.26 -17.87
CA THR A 98 7.61 1.13 -17.69
C THR A 98 6.54 0.72 -18.70
N VAL A 99 5.34 0.49 -18.20
CA VAL A 99 4.15 0.18 -18.98
C VAL A 99 3.32 1.45 -19.09
N GLU A 100 3.26 2.04 -20.28
CA GLU A 100 2.52 3.29 -20.54
C GLU A 100 1.03 3.00 -20.77
N LEU A 101 0.17 3.59 -19.95
CA LEU A 101 -1.28 3.47 -19.97
C LEU A 101 -1.90 4.81 -20.36
N ALA A 102 -3.14 4.83 -20.87
CA ALA A 102 -3.83 6.08 -21.19
C ALA A 102 -3.98 7.04 -19.99
N GLY A 103 -4.06 6.49 -18.77
CA GLY A 103 -4.24 7.27 -17.53
C GLY A 103 -2.97 7.46 -16.69
N GLY A 104 -1.80 7.00 -17.16
CA GLY A 104 -0.57 7.05 -16.37
C GLY A 104 0.46 6.03 -16.84
N SER A 105 1.37 5.66 -15.95
CA SER A 105 2.33 4.59 -16.21
C SER A 105 2.45 3.69 -14.99
N GLU A 106 2.81 2.44 -15.23
CA GLU A 106 3.09 1.47 -14.18
C GLU A 106 4.52 0.94 -14.34
N ARG A 107 5.30 0.99 -13.27
CA ARG A 107 6.67 0.51 -13.27
C ARG A 107 6.73 -0.93 -12.77
N MET A 108 7.23 -1.79 -13.64
CA MET A 108 7.41 -3.20 -13.37
C MET A 108 8.87 -3.48 -13.04
N LEU A 109 9.10 -4.24 -11.96
CA LEU A 109 10.42 -4.66 -11.52
C LEU A 109 10.58 -6.16 -11.75
N ARG A 110 11.57 -6.56 -12.55
CA ARG A 110 12.08 -7.93 -12.55
C ARG A 110 13.11 -8.08 -11.45
N TYR A 111 12.97 -9.13 -10.64
CA TYR A 111 13.82 -9.38 -9.49
C TYR A 111 14.28 -10.83 -9.37
N GLU A 112 15.36 -11.02 -8.63
CA GLU A 112 15.66 -12.28 -7.96
C GLU A 112 15.27 -12.15 -6.50
N GLY A 113 14.50 -13.11 -6.02
CA GLY A 113 13.94 -13.09 -4.68
C GLY A 113 14.10 -14.43 -3.99
N ARG A 114 13.60 -14.47 -2.76
CA ARG A 114 13.56 -15.65 -1.91
C ARG A 114 12.16 -15.77 -1.30
N ASP A 115 11.57 -16.95 -1.38
CA ASP A 115 10.31 -17.23 -0.67
C ASP A 115 10.54 -17.52 0.83
N GLU A 116 9.46 -17.68 1.57
CA GLU A 116 9.49 -17.98 3.01
C GLU A 116 10.24 -19.30 3.34
N ALA A 117 10.23 -20.26 2.42
CA ALA A 117 10.96 -21.53 2.56
C ALA A 117 12.47 -21.39 2.24
N GLY A 118 12.92 -20.22 1.82
CA GLY A 118 14.32 -19.94 1.50
C GLY A 118 14.72 -20.28 0.06
N LYS A 119 13.78 -20.70 -0.79
CA LYS A 119 14.04 -21.04 -2.19
C LYS A 119 14.21 -19.76 -3.01
N VAL A 120 15.27 -19.73 -3.80
CA VAL A 120 15.54 -18.63 -4.73
C VAL A 120 14.59 -18.72 -5.93
N LEU A 121 14.02 -17.59 -6.31
CA LEU A 121 13.08 -17.49 -7.42
C LEU A 121 13.34 -16.27 -8.30
N ALA A 122 12.82 -16.32 -9.51
CA ALA A 122 12.74 -15.18 -10.42
C ALA A 122 11.31 -14.64 -10.40
N GLY A 123 11.15 -13.32 -10.32
CA GLY A 123 9.82 -12.75 -10.29
C GLY A 123 9.71 -11.39 -10.96
N ILE A 124 8.46 -10.96 -11.15
CA ILE A 124 8.07 -9.66 -11.65
C ILE A 124 6.99 -9.12 -10.71
N VAL A 125 7.12 -7.86 -10.30
CA VAL A 125 6.15 -7.18 -9.45
C VAL A 125 5.93 -5.76 -9.96
N SER A 126 4.72 -5.24 -9.78
CA SER A 126 4.46 -3.80 -9.90
C SER A 126 5.21 -3.10 -8.77
N GLU A 127 6.22 -2.29 -9.09
CA GLU A 127 7.00 -1.57 -8.08
C GLU A 127 6.12 -0.52 -7.39
N ASP A 128 5.29 0.20 -8.15
CA ASP A 128 4.37 1.19 -7.61
C ASP A 128 3.25 0.52 -6.78
N GLY A 129 2.73 -0.62 -7.25
CA GLY A 129 1.75 -1.43 -6.52
C GLY A 129 2.32 -2.02 -5.22
N ASN A 130 3.55 -2.54 -5.24
CA ASN A 130 4.20 -3.10 -4.06
C ASN A 130 4.55 -2.03 -3.03
N ASN A 131 4.98 -0.86 -3.48
CA ASN A 131 5.32 0.25 -2.58
C ASN A 131 4.09 0.86 -1.92
N SER A 132 2.96 0.90 -2.64
CA SER A 132 1.68 1.36 -2.07
C SER A 132 0.95 0.28 -1.26
N PHE A 133 1.42 -0.96 -1.28
CA PHE A 133 0.75 -2.05 -0.56
C PHE A 133 0.86 -1.88 0.97
N PRO A 134 -0.27 -1.95 1.69
CA PRO A 134 -0.26 -1.80 3.15
C PRO A 134 0.35 -3.02 3.85
N ARG A 135 1.34 -2.77 4.74
CA ARG A 135 2.06 -3.82 5.50
C ARG A 135 1.69 -3.90 6.97
N THR A 136 0.85 -2.98 7.43
CA THR A 136 0.37 -2.91 8.82
C THR A 136 -1.12 -2.67 8.81
N ASP A 137 -1.81 -3.03 9.89
CA ASP A 137 -3.25 -2.75 10.02
C ASP A 137 -3.53 -1.25 9.86
N LEU A 138 -2.68 -0.38 10.40
CA LEU A 138 -2.81 1.07 10.23
C LEU A 138 -2.70 1.48 8.76
N ALA A 139 -1.68 0.97 8.04
CA ALA A 139 -1.53 1.27 6.62
C ALA A 139 -2.72 0.75 5.80
N GLN A 140 -3.25 -0.43 6.15
CA GLN A 140 -4.41 -1.02 5.50
C GLN A 140 -5.69 -0.23 5.76
N TRP A 141 -5.85 0.28 6.98
CA TRP A 141 -6.97 1.14 7.33
C TRP A 141 -6.86 2.50 6.61
N LEU A 142 -5.66 3.08 6.57
CA LEU A 142 -5.41 4.34 5.86
C LEU A 142 -5.59 4.24 4.36
N SER A 143 -5.18 3.13 3.72
CA SER A 143 -5.36 2.97 2.27
C SER A 143 -6.83 3.03 1.82
N VAL A 144 -7.77 2.73 2.73
CA VAL A 144 -9.21 2.78 2.49
C VAL A 144 -9.82 4.12 2.94
N ARG A 145 -9.30 4.73 4.00
CA ARG A 145 -9.96 5.86 4.69
C ARG A 145 -9.25 7.22 4.54
N SER A 146 -7.96 7.25 4.22
CA SER A 146 -7.19 8.48 4.05
C SER A 146 -5.86 8.25 3.30
N SER A 147 -5.80 8.69 2.04
CA SER A 147 -4.62 8.53 1.19
C SER A 147 -3.40 9.32 1.65
N ASP A 148 -3.56 10.37 2.45
CA ASP A 148 -2.46 11.18 2.98
C ASP A 148 -2.26 11.08 4.49
N GLY A 149 -2.96 10.15 5.15
CA GLY A 149 -2.86 9.90 6.59
C GLY A 149 -3.65 10.88 7.46
N TRP A 150 -4.24 11.93 6.88
CA TRP A 150 -5.01 12.91 7.63
C TRP A 150 -6.52 12.67 7.50
N LEU A 151 -7.22 12.83 8.62
CA LEU A 151 -8.68 12.83 8.67
C LEU A 151 -9.19 14.23 8.97
N ASP A 152 -10.28 14.61 8.33
CA ASP A 152 -10.98 15.87 8.57
C ASP A 152 -12.22 15.62 9.42
N ALA A 153 -12.45 16.45 10.42
CA ALA A 153 -13.65 16.38 11.26
C ALA A 153 -14.85 17.14 10.68
N ARG A 154 -14.75 17.66 9.45
CA ARG A 154 -15.85 18.35 8.78
C ARG A 154 -16.91 17.38 8.25
N GLY A 155 -17.91 17.09 9.09
CA GLY A 155 -19.29 16.81 8.66
C GLY A 155 -19.89 15.51 9.18
N GLU A 156 -21.19 15.57 9.49
CA GLU A 156 -22.12 14.52 9.97
C GLU A 156 -22.34 13.36 8.97
N GLN A 157 -21.39 13.12 8.08
CA GLN A 157 -21.46 12.09 7.05
C GLN A 157 -20.67 10.83 7.44
N PRO A 158 -21.02 9.66 6.87
CA PRO A 158 -20.21 8.45 6.95
C PRO A 158 -18.75 8.74 6.57
N GLY A 159 -17.80 8.28 7.38
CA GLY A 159 -16.37 8.50 7.15
C GLY A 159 -15.78 9.75 7.80
N SER A 160 -16.39 10.25 8.88
CA SER A 160 -15.95 11.45 9.60
C SER A 160 -15.42 11.14 11.01
N VAL A 161 -14.64 12.07 11.57
CA VAL A 161 -14.24 12.01 12.98
C VAL A 161 -15.33 12.66 13.82
N PHE A 162 -16.03 11.88 14.67
CA PHE A 162 -17.05 12.42 15.55
C PHE A 162 -16.49 13.16 16.76
N TYR A 163 -15.53 12.54 17.45
CA TYR A 163 -15.03 13.07 18.72
C TYR A 163 -13.51 13.09 18.77
N ARG A 164 -12.99 14.14 19.42
CA ARG A 164 -11.62 14.26 19.89
C ARG A 164 -11.61 14.09 21.41
N CYS A 165 -10.87 13.10 21.88
CA CYS A 165 -10.53 12.89 23.27
C CYS A 165 -9.15 13.50 23.57
N SER A 166 -8.93 13.89 24.83
CA SER A 166 -7.64 14.45 25.27
C SER A 166 -6.48 13.44 25.19
N THR A 167 -6.77 12.14 25.19
CA THR A 167 -5.76 11.09 25.09
C THR A 167 -6.27 9.91 24.24
N PRO A 168 -5.37 9.13 23.62
CA PRO A 168 -5.68 7.87 22.95
C PRO A 168 -6.53 6.90 23.81
N ASP A 169 -6.16 6.70 25.07
CA ASP A 169 -6.84 5.74 25.96
C ASP A 169 -8.32 6.07 26.20
N LYS A 170 -8.66 7.36 26.22
CA LYS A 170 -10.05 7.79 26.36
C LYS A 170 -10.89 7.45 25.14
N ALA A 171 -10.34 7.67 23.94
CA ALA A 171 -11.03 7.28 22.70
C ALA A 171 -11.22 5.75 22.65
N LYS A 172 -10.17 5.00 23.00
CA LYS A 172 -10.24 3.54 23.13
C LYS A 172 -11.34 3.10 24.09
N ALA A 173 -11.39 3.69 25.29
CA ALA A 173 -12.40 3.35 26.29
C ALA A 173 -13.83 3.59 25.80
N VAL A 174 -14.08 4.67 25.03
CA VAL A 174 -15.40 4.91 24.42
C VAL A 174 -15.76 3.81 23.43
N VAL A 175 -14.88 3.52 22.47
CA VAL A 175 -15.16 2.51 21.43
C VAL A 175 -15.32 1.11 22.03
N SER A 176 -14.46 0.73 22.99
CA SER A 176 -14.59 -0.56 23.68
C SER A 176 -15.93 -0.72 24.39
N SER A 177 -16.53 0.36 24.90
CA SER A 177 -17.83 0.32 25.58
C SER A 177 -19.02 0.04 24.65
N LEU A 178 -18.82 0.21 23.34
CA LEU A 178 -19.84 0.10 22.30
C LEU A 178 -19.78 -1.24 21.55
N LYS A 179 -18.85 -2.12 21.91
CA LYS A 179 -18.75 -3.48 21.37
C LYS A 179 -19.95 -4.34 21.76
N GLY A 180 -20.40 -5.20 20.85
CA GLY A 180 -21.43 -6.21 21.11
C GLY A 180 -22.82 -5.62 21.35
N MET A 181 -23.12 -4.45 20.77
CA MET A 181 -24.47 -3.88 20.81
C MET A 181 -25.30 -4.44 19.66
N GLU A 182 -26.34 -5.21 20.00
CA GLU A 182 -27.21 -5.86 19.01
C GLU A 182 -28.20 -4.92 18.27
N GLN A 183 -28.67 -5.47 17.14
CA GLN A 183 -29.16 -4.88 15.89
C GLN A 183 -30.26 -3.79 15.90
N ALA A 184 -30.93 -3.45 17.00
CA ALA A 184 -32.26 -2.83 16.85
C ALA A 184 -32.36 -1.30 16.96
N LYS A 185 -31.33 -0.55 17.37
CA LYS A 185 -31.54 0.88 17.72
C LYS A 185 -30.32 1.75 17.49
N GLU A 186 -30.14 2.23 16.26
CA GLU A 186 -29.25 3.34 15.90
C GLU A 186 -29.36 4.50 16.91
N ASN A 187 -30.59 4.90 17.26
CA ASN A 187 -30.84 5.92 18.27
C ASN A 187 -30.29 5.59 19.67
N LEU A 188 -30.27 4.31 20.09
CA LEU A 188 -29.61 3.93 21.35
C LEU A 188 -28.10 3.95 21.21
N PHE A 189 -27.59 3.52 20.06
CA PHE A 189 -26.17 3.54 19.77
C PHE A 189 -25.62 4.97 19.84
N SER A 190 -26.22 5.90 19.09
CA SER A 190 -25.83 7.32 19.07
C SER A 190 -25.93 7.96 20.45
N LYS A 191 -26.99 7.64 21.22
CA LYS A 191 -27.12 8.09 22.62
C LYS A 191 -26.02 7.55 23.53
N LYS A 192 -25.69 6.26 23.42
CA LYS A 192 -24.65 5.64 24.24
C LYS A 192 -23.27 6.13 23.84
N LEU A 193 -23.01 6.33 22.55
CA LEU A 193 -21.79 6.94 22.03
C LEU A 193 -21.62 8.35 22.62
N ALA A 194 -22.64 9.21 22.52
CA ALA A 194 -22.60 10.56 23.09
C ALA A 194 -22.38 10.55 24.61
N ALA A 195 -23.08 9.67 25.34
CA ALA A 195 -22.93 9.52 26.79
C ALA A 195 -21.53 9.03 27.19
N SER A 196 -21.00 8.03 26.49
CA SER A 196 -19.66 7.50 26.75
C SER A 196 -18.58 8.52 26.39
N ALA A 197 -18.73 9.25 25.28
CA ALA A 197 -17.82 10.32 24.89
C ALA A 197 -17.80 11.42 25.95
N ALA A 198 -18.97 11.86 26.43
CA ALA A 198 -19.08 12.85 27.50
C ALA A 198 -18.45 12.36 28.81
N GLN A 199 -18.66 11.09 29.19
CA GLN A 199 -18.05 10.50 30.39
C GLN A 199 -16.52 10.52 30.34
N GLN A 200 -15.92 10.31 29.17
CA GLN A 200 -14.48 10.37 28.97
C GLN A 200 -13.95 11.80 28.75
N GLY A 201 -14.83 12.80 28.75
CA GLY A 201 -14.49 14.20 28.47
C GLY A 201 -14.01 14.42 27.03
N CYS A 202 -14.51 13.60 26.10
CA CYS A 202 -14.31 13.81 24.68
C CYS A 202 -15.27 14.89 24.18
N ARG A 203 -14.81 15.70 23.23
CA ARG A 203 -15.58 16.78 22.61
C ARG A 203 -15.72 16.51 21.12
N GLN A 204 -16.69 17.14 20.47
CA GLN A 204 -16.78 17.06 19.02
C GLN A 204 -15.45 17.50 18.38
N ALA A 205 -15.01 16.73 17.38
CA ALA A 205 -13.83 17.07 16.61
C ALA A 205 -14.17 18.19 15.63
N THR A 206 -13.24 19.12 15.40
CA THR A 206 -13.48 20.31 14.56
C THR A 206 -12.34 20.61 13.59
N ASP A 207 -11.23 19.87 13.72
CA ASP A 207 -10.00 20.11 12.98
C ASP A 207 -9.66 18.93 12.06
N ARG A 208 -8.48 19.04 11.43
CA ARG A 208 -7.83 17.95 10.72
C ARG A 208 -6.78 17.31 11.63
N TYR A 209 -6.67 15.99 11.61
CA TYR A 209 -5.79 15.22 12.48
C TYR A 209 -4.97 14.21 11.68
N LEU A 210 -3.68 14.10 11.99
CA LEU A 210 -2.79 13.11 11.37
C LEU A 210 -2.90 11.79 12.16
N VAL A 211 -3.42 10.74 11.55
CA VAL A 211 -3.56 9.44 12.20
C VAL A 211 -2.19 8.79 12.36
N THR A 212 -1.92 8.27 13.56
CA THR A 212 -0.64 7.66 13.94
C THR A 212 -0.79 6.24 14.47
N GLY A 213 -2.01 5.77 14.72
CA GLY A 213 -2.24 4.42 15.22
C GLY A 213 -3.71 4.03 15.26
N LEU A 214 -3.98 2.74 15.07
CA LEU A 214 -5.25 2.09 15.37
C LEU A 214 -5.22 1.59 16.82
N LEU A 215 -6.25 1.89 17.59
CA LEU A 215 -6.29 1.56 19.02
C LEU A 215 -7.29 0.45 19.34
N ASP A 216 -8.48 0.53 18.74
CA ASP A 216 -9.56 -0.42 18.90
C ASP A 216 -10.63 -0.19 17.82
N SER A 217 -11.47 -1.19 17.56
CA SER A 217 -12.63 -1.06 16.67
C SER A 217 -13.87 -1.74 17.25
N ALA A 218 -15.05 -1.22 16.94
CA ALA A 218 -16.34 -1.80 17.28
C ALA A 218 -17.19 -1.89 16.01
N GLY A 219 -17.30 -3.11 15.49
CA GLY A 219 -18.20 -3.47 14.40
C GLY A 219 -19.50 -4.06 14.95
N ASN A 220 -20.66 -3.50 14.59
CA ASN A 220 -21.95 -4.07 14.96
C ASN A 220 -22.89 -4.07 13.75
N GLU A 221 -23.54 -5.20 13.47
CA GLU A 221 -24.63 -5.24 12.50
C GLU A 221 -25.86 -4.53 13.07
N CYS A 222 -26.54 -3.70 12.29
CA CYS A 222 -27.76 -2.98 12.69
C CYS A 222 -28.98 -3.27 11.80
N GLY A 223 -28.89 -4.28 10.93
CA GLY A 223 -29.99 -4.75 10.09
C GLY A 223 -29.55 -5.05 8.66
N PHE A 224 -30.52 -5.15 7.75
CA PHE A 224 -30.26 -5.30 6.32
C PHE A 224 -29.58 -4.01 5.81
N GLU A 225 -28.38 -4.13 5.23
CA GLU A 225 -27.57 -3.03 4.70
C GLU A 225 -27.04 -2.00 5.73
N CYS A 226 -27.24 -2.22 7.03
CA CYS A 226 -26.76 -1.34 8.09
C CYS A 226 -25.59 -1.98 8.85
N TYR A 227 -24.44 -1.30 8.86
CA TYR A 227 -23.25 -1.69 9.62
C TYR A 227 -22.67 -0.51 10.38
N ILE A 228 -22.55 -0.66 11.69
CA ILE A 228 -21.85 0.31 12.53
C ILE A 228 -20.37 -0.06 12.58
N ASP A 229 -19.49 0.86 12.17
CA ASP A 229 -18.03 0.76 12.24
C ASP A 229 -17.46 1.95 13.00
N LEU A 230 -17.17 1.77 14.30
CA LEU A 230 -16.41 2.76 15.05
C LEU A 230 -14.96 2.33 15.20
N THR A 231 -14.04 3.26 14.97
CA THR A 231 -12.62 3.04 15.20
C THR A 231 -12.06 4.07 16.17
N ALA A 232 -11.36 3.62 17.20
CA ALA A 232 -10.55 4.47 18.06
C ALA A 232 -9.15 4.63 17.46
N LEU A 233 -8.69 5.86 17.32
CA LEU A 233 -7.42 6.21 16.69
C LEU A 233 -6.53 7.02 17.65
N SER A 234 -5.21 6.83 17.54
CA SER A 234 -4.23 7.80 18.00
C SER A 234 -3.94 8.75 16.85
N ALA A 235 -3.87 10.05 17.13
CA ALA A 235 -3.58 11.05 16.11
C ALA A 235 -2.79 12.23 16.68
N LEU A 236 -2.23 13.05 15.80
CA LEU A 236 -1.69 14.37 16.12
C LEU A 236 -2.67 15.45 15.67
N ASP A 237 -2.94 16.43 16.52
CA ASP A 237 -3.63 17.64 16.09
C ASP A 237 -2.68 18.62 15.37
N ARG A 238 -3.21 19.76 14.90
CA ARG A 238 -2.43 20.77 14.16
C ARG A 238 -1.25 21.34 14.94
N SER A 239 -1.26 21.26 16.27
CA SER A 239 -0.15 21.69 17.12
C SER A 239 0.91 20.62 17.31
N GLY A 240 0.69 19.41 16.79
CA GLY A 240 1.53 18.23 17.01
C GLY A 240 1.22 17.50 18.33
N MET A 241 0.15 17.86 19.03
CA MET A 241 -0.23 17.20 20.28
C MET A 241 -0.91 15.86 19.99
N GLN A 242 -0.49 14.80 20.70
CA GLN A 242 -1.13 13.50 20.61
C GLN A 242 -2.52 13.51 21.26
N VAL A 243 -3.51 13.03 20.52
CA VAL A 243 -4.93 12.99 20.89
C VAL A 243 -5.54 11.65 20.55
N GLY A 244 -6.68 11.33 21.15
CA GLY A 244 -7.50 10.20 20.74
C GLY A 244 -8.63 10.67 19.84
N LEU A 245 -8.94 9.94 18.78
CA LEU A 245 -10.09 10.20 17.91
C LEU A 245 -11.07 9.03 17.94
N ILE A 246 -12.35 9.34 17.77
CA ILE A 246 -13.41 8.38 17.50
C ILE A 246 -13.86 8.64 16.07
N PHE A 247 -13.48 7.74 15.17
CA PHE A 247 -13.87 7.75 13.77
C PHE A 247 -15.12 6.91 13.56
N ASP A 248 -16.03 7.39 12.74
CA ASP A 248 -17.21 6.65 12.30
C ASP A 248 -17.13 6.30 10.81
N GLY A 249 -16.91 5.02 10.55
CA GLY A 249 -16.91 4.42 9.24
C GLY A 249 -18.20 3.70 8.89
N SER A 250 -19.26 3.85 9.70
CA SER A 250 -20.54 3.14 9.56
C SER A 250 -21.17 3.37 8.19
N LEU A 251 -21.83 2.33 7.67
CA LEU A 251 -22.68 2.39 6.49
C LEU A 251 -24.12 2.27 6.99
N MET A 252 -24.90 3.33 6.81
CA MET A 252 -26.31 3.43 7.21
C MET A 252 -27.18 3.73 6.01
#